data_AF-A0AAD5SVF9-F1
#
_entry.id   AF-A0AAD5SVF9-F1
#
_cell.length_a   1.000
_cell.length_b   1.000
_cell.length_c   1.000
_cell.angle_alpha   90.00
_cell.angle_beta   90.00
_cell.angle_gamma   90.00
#
_symmetry.space_group_name_H-M   'P 1'
#
loop_
_entity.id
_entity.type
_entity.pdbx_description
1 polymer ?
#
loop_
_entity_poly.entity_id
_entity_poly.type
_entity_poly.pdbx_seq_one_letter_code
_entity_poly.pdbx_strand_id
1 'polypeptide(L)'
;MKSGKVRADNNDAASEDATEEAEEIENTISAPQSGSGNVQNHHRTHIQHHHVPTMAIATVTTINGNTTIGGGGGDEEFDFDDEYWNDEDDEALLYFKTPHQLLDIFAELEENNLALIQNCQETEETLEELKQKIVETESQMEKETLSLTQQIEFLNSAIAREEEKARQLEERAKMFSTGLVGVESQEKLLEDLNHKVKDVYRRCIGDSDANLDTLQMLTNIENKLEQLFEVIENMPKDKVEQAEKTKDKERRRRQREEKMETQRALQEKRVQIALERAKAPVKKKVGKPVVFRSAPPQKKKKKEETKKKEEEDVEYYFSV
;
A
#
# COMPACT_ATOMS: atom_id res chain seq x y z
N MET A 1 31.34 -0.51 -42.95
CA MET A 1 31.00 -1.91 -42.58
C MET A 1 30.04 -1.82 -41.40
N LYS A 2 28.76 -2.25 -41.48
CA LYS A 2 28.25 -3.65 -41.34
C LYS A 2 28.66 -4.28 -40.00
N SER A 3 27.83 -4.89 -39.13
CA SER A 3 26.35 -5.07 -38.95
C SER A 3 26.11 -5.63 -37.52
N GLY A 4 24.92 -5.77 -36.90
CA GLY A 4 23.51 -5.41 -37.19
C GLY A 4 22.93 -4.49 -36.08
N LYS A 5 21.67 -4.54 -35.59
CA LYS A 5 20.46 -5.38 -35.81
C LYS A 5 20.56 -6.81 -35.22
N VAL A 6 19.61 -7.39 -34.47
CA VAL A 6 18.12 -7.28 -34.30
C VAL A 6 17.80 -7.60 -32.80
N ARG A 7 16.64 -7.43 -32.15
CA ARG A 7 15.22 -7.32 -32.55
C ARG A 7 14.39 -6.72 -31.39
N ALA A 8 13.29 -6.05 -31.73
CA ALA A 8 12.24 -5.67 -30.79
C ALA A 8 11.06 -6.64 -30.94
N ASP A 9 10.28 -6.84 -29.88
CA ASP A 9 8.87 -7.25 -29.99
C ASP A 9 8.08 -6.41 -28.96
N ASN A 10 6.96 -5.86 -29.42
CA ASN A 10 6.01 -5.09 -28.60
C ASN A 10 5.07 -6.08 -27.87
N ASN A 11 4.41 -5.61 -26.81
CA ASN A 11 2.95 -5.68 -26.76
C ASN A 11 2.38 -4.69 -25.75
N ASP A 12 1.43 -3.89 -26.25
CA ASP A 12 0.53 -3.04 -25.48
C ASP A 12 -0.57 -3.85 -24.76
N ALA A 13 -1.43 -3.11 -24.04
CA ALA A 13 -2.77 -3.47 -23.59
C ALA A 13 -2.89 -4.38 -22.36
N ALA A 14 -3.02 -3.74 -21.19
CA ALA A 14 -4.23 -3.84 -20.35
C ALA A 14 -4.12 -2.88 -19.15
N SER A 15 -4.81 -1.74 -19.25
CA SER A 15 -5.12 -0.87 -18.11
C SER A 15 -6.60 -0.52 -18.19
N GLU A 16 -7.44 -1.18 -17.38
CA GLU A 16 -8.85 -0.83 -17.19
C GLU A 16 -9.38 -1.52 -15.92
N ASP A 17 -10.33 -0.85 -15.27
CA ASP A 17 -11.20 -1.28 -14.15
C ASP A 17 -10.58 -1.83 -12.85
N ALA A 18 -10.49 -0.94 -11.85
CA ALA A 18 -11.04 -1.17 -10.49
C ALA A 18 -11.02 0.13 -9.65
N THR A 19 -11.80 1.14 -10.03
CA THR A 19 -12.10 2.31 -9.19
C THR A 19 -13.58 2.66 -9.25
N GLU A 20 -14.41 1.95 -8.49
CA GLU A 20 -15.79 2.33 -8.19
C GLU A 20 -16.27 1.66 -6.90
N GLU A 21 -17.36 2.17 -6.33
CA GLU A 21 -18.01 1.74 -5.07
C GLU A 21 -17.25 2.00 -3.75
N ALA A 22 -17.11 3.28 -3.43
CA ALA A 22 -17.05 3.74 -2.05
C ALA A 22 -17.83 5.06 -1.85
N GLU A 23 -19.17 5.01 -1.93
CA GLU A 23 -20.06 6.05 -1.35
C GLU A 23 -21.56 5.65 -1.35
N GLU A 24 -22.05 5.08 -0.25
CA GLU A 24 -23.45 5.23 0.22
C GLU A 24 -23.41 5.16 1.77
N ILE A 25 -23.11 6.29 2.42
CA ILE A 25 -24.06 7.29 2.94
C ILE A 25 -24.80 6.82 4.21
N GLU A 26 -24.31 7.34 5.32
CA GLU A 26 -25.05 7.90 6.46
C GLU A 26 -26.50 7.42 6.71
N ASN A 27 -26.73 6.79 7.87
CA ASN A 27 -27.27 7.53 9.03
C ASN A 27 -27.44 6.63 10.26
N THR A 28 -26.82 7.01 11.38
CA THR A 28 -27.46 7.18 12.71
C THR A 28 -26.39 7.43 13.79
N ILE A 29 -25.91 8.67 13.88
CA ILE A 29 -25.29 9.15 15.12
C ILE A 29 -26.42 9.72 15.99
N SER A 30 -26.56 9.22 17.21
CA SER A 30 -27.28 9.92 18.28
C SER A 30 -26.40 9.99 19.51
N ALA A 31 -26.20 11.22 19.98
CA ALA A 31 -25.32 11.55 21.09
C ALA A 31 -25.86 11.05 22.45
N PRO A 32 -25.00 10.87 23.47
CA PRO A 32 -25.43 10.31 24.75
C PRO A 32 -26.25 11.33 25.55
N GLN A 33 -27.40 10.90 26.08
CA GLN A 33 -28.09 11.62 27.14
C GLN A 33 -27.86 10.96 28.50
N SER A 34 -27.41 11.77 29.45
CA SER A 34 -27.40 11.46 30.88
C SER A 34 -28.83 11.51 31.43
N GLY A 35 -29.24 10.51 32.22
CA GLY A 35 -30.57 10.54 32.84
C GLY A 35 -30.97 9.29 33.61
N SER A 36 -30.78 9.35 34.92
CA SER A 36 -31.73 8.80 35.91
C SER A 36 -32.10 7.31 35.87
N GLY A 37 -31.26 6.52 36.56
CA GLY A 37 -31.63 5.46 37.49
C GLY A 37 -32.91 4.63 37.28
N ASN A 38 -32.72 3.32 37.11
CA ASN A 38 -33.67 2.33 37.62
C ASN A 38 -32.90 1.25 38.42
N VAL A 39 -33.16 1.16 39.72
CA VAL A 39 -32.51 0.18 40.61
C VAL A 39 -33.30 -1.12 40.53
N GLN A 40 -32.81 -2.09 39.76
CA GLN A 40 -33.46 -3.38 39.63
C GLN A 40 -32.62 -4.50 40.26
N ASN A 41 -33.09 -4.92 41.44
CA ASN A 41 -32.51 -5.94 42.33
C ASN A 41 -31.88 -7.12 41.57
N HIS A 42 -30.56 -7.15 41.51
CA HIS A 42 -29.85 -8.42 41.27
C HIS A 42 -29.87 -9.21 42.57
N HIS A 43 -30.63 -10.31 42.58
CA HIS A 43 -30.61 -11.25 43.69
C HIS A 43 -29.21 -11.85 43.80
N ARG A 44 -28.48 -11.45 44.85
CA ARG A 44 -27.21 -12.04 45.23
C ARG A 44 -27.47 -13.49 45.64
N THR A 45 -27.30 -14.43 44.71
CA THR A 45 -27.33 -15.87 45.00
C THR A 45 -26.22 -16.18 46.00
N HIS A 46 -26.65 -16.37 47.25
CA HIS A 46 -25.78 -16.74 48.35
C HIS A 46 -25.30 -18.17 48.12
N ILE A 47 -24.07 -18.32 47.63
CA ILE A 47 -23.40 -19.63 47.57
C ILE A 47 -23.19 -20.06 49.02
N GLN A 48 -24.08 -20.91 49.53
CA GLN A 48 -23.85 -21.62 50.77
C GLN A 48 -22.70 -22.59 50.52
N HIS A 49 -21.62 -22.44 51.28
CA HIS A 49 -20.62 -23.49 51.41
C HIS A 49 -21.26 -24.68 52.12
N HIS A 50 -21.84 -25.60 51.35
CA HIS A 50 -22.12 -26.93 51.86
C HIS A 50 -20.78 -27.61 52.15
N HIS A 51 -20.54 -27.84 53.44
CA HIS A 51 -19.40 -28.58 53.93
C HIS A 51 -19.52 -30.03 53.47
N VAL A 52 -18.74 -30.40 52.45
CA VAL A 52 -18.65 -31.79 51.98
C VAL A 52 -17.99 -32.61 53.09
N PRO A 53 -18.65 -33.66 53.65
CA PRO A 53 -18.02 -34.47 54.68
C PRO A 53 -16.86 -35.25 54.06
N THR A 54 -15.64 -35.03 54.54
CA THR A 54 -14.48 -35.83 54.17
C THR A 54 -14.69 -37.26 54.66
N MET A 55 -15.14 -38.18 53.80
CA MET A 55 -15.09 -39.60 54.12
C MET A 55 -13.65 -40.03 54.29
N ALA A 56 -13.33 -40.60 55.45
CA ALA A 56 -12.02 -41.15 55.73
C ALA A 56 -11.81 -42.39 54.85
N ILE A 57 -10.86 -42.31 53.92
CA ILE A 57 -10.45 -43.45 53.10
C ILE A 57 -9.74 -44.44 54.03
N ALA A 58 -10.39 -45.57 54.33
CA ALA A 58 -9.79 -46.64 55.11
C ALA A 58 -8.65 -47.28 54.30
N THR A 59 -7.41 -46.96 54.65
CA THR A 59 -6.22 -47.57 54.03
C THR A 59 -6.13 -49.04 54.41
N VAL A 60 -6.34 -49.93 53.45
CA VAL A 60 -6.08 -51.37 53.63
C VAL A 60 -4.56 -51.57 53.75
N THR A 61 -4.09 -51.82 54.97
CA THR A 61 -2.68 -52.15 55.24
C THR A 61 -2.43 -53.61 54.88
N THR A 62 -1.76 -53.86 53.75
CA THR A 62 -1.25 -55.19 53.38
C THR A 62 -0.16 -55.62 54.37
N ILE A 63 -0.48 -56.54 55.27
CA ILE A 63 0.51 -57.16 56.18
C ILE A 63 1.25 -58.27 55.43
N ASN A 64 2.43 -57.94 54.90
CA ASN A 64 3.35 -58.94 54.35
C ASN A 64 4.03 -59.74 55.48
N GLY A 65 3.38 -60.84 55.91
CA GLY A 65 3.93 -61.79 56.87
C GLY A 65 5.03 -62.66 56.27
N ASN A 66 6.29 -62.19 56.28
CA ASN A 66 7.45 -62.99 55.90
C ASN A 66 7.99 -63.77 57.11
N THR A 67 7.50 -64.98 57.34
CA THR A 67 7.93 -65.85 58.44
C THR A 67 9.22 -66.59 58.08
N THR A 68 10.33 -66.14 58.64
CA THR A 68 11.63 -66.82 58.53
C THR A 68 11.61 -68.16 59.27
N ILE A 69 11.75 -69.27 58.55
CA ILE A 69 11.83 -70.61 59.15
C ILE A 69 13.21 -70.79 59.80
N GLY A 70 13.27 -70.65 61.12
CA GLY A 70 14.42 -71.02 61.94
C GLY A 70 14.34 -72.50 62.32
N GLY A 71 15.15 -73.35 61.70
CA GLY A 71 15.24 -74.76 62.07
C GLY A 71 16.01 -74.96 63.37
N GLY A 72 15.33 -75.44 64.40
CA GLY A 72 15.93 -75.95 65.64
C GLY A 72 15.29 -77.28 65.98
N GLY A 73 16.03 -78.37 65.81
CA GLY A 73 15.58 -79.71 66.22
C GLY A 73 15.80 -79.92 67.71
N GLY A 74 14.81 -80.52 68.37
CA GLY A 74 14.84 -80.93 69.77
C GLY A 74 13.62 -81.80 70.03
N ASP A 75 13.85 -83.10 70.17
CA ASP A 75 12.80 -84.08 70.43
C ASP A 75 12.36 -83.99 71.90
N GLU A 76 11.10 -83.63 72.17
CA GLU A 76 10.47 -83.81 73.48
C GLU A 76 9.12 -84.52 73.30
N GLU A 77 8.85 -85.48 74.20
CA GLU A 77 7.83 -86.51 74.00
C GLU A 77 6.39 -86.00 74.16
N PHE A 78 5.49 -86.62 73.40
CA PHE A 78 4.04 -86.36 73.43
C PHE A 78 3.42 -87.05 74.65
N ASP A 79 3.12 -86.29 75.69
CA ASP A 79 2.33 -86.77 76.84
C ASP A 79 0.85 -86.38 76.64
N PHE A 80 -0.02 -87.38 76.53
CA PHE A 80 -1.44 -87.23 76.26
C PHE A 80 -2.21 -87.29 77.57
N ASP A 81 -2.33 -86.13 78.24
CA ASP A 81 -3.05 -86.02 79.51
C ASP A 81 -4.57 -85.90 79.24
N ASP A 82 -5.25 -87.05 79.25
CA ASP A 82 -6.67 -87.25 78.95
C ASP A 82 -7.58 -86.83 80.12
N GLU A 83 -7.36 -85.65 80.72
CA GLU A 83 -8.04 -85.25 81.95
C GLU A 83 -8.38 -83.75 82.00
N TYR A 84 -9.28 -83.27 81.12
CA TYR A 84 -10.11 -82.06 81.40
C TYR A 84 -11.44 -81.98 80.62
N TRP A 85 -12.10 -83.12 80.36
CA TRP A 85 -13.47 -83.17 79.81
C TRP A 85 -14.55 -83.12 80.92
N ASN A 86 -14.45 -82.18 81.88
CA ASN A 86 -15.47 -82.08 82.93
C ASN A 86 -15.62 -80.70 83.58
N ASP A 87 -16.11 -79.72 82.82
CA ASP A 87 -16.86 -78.57 83.37
C ASP A 87 -18.32 -78.67 82.86
N GLU A 88 -19.09 -79.51 83.54
CA GLU A 88 -20.51 -79.78 83.27
C GLU A 88 -21.39 -78.68 83.92
N ASP A 89 -21.38 -77.45 83.39
CA ASP A 89 -22.40 -76.43 83.72
C ASP A 89 -22.56 -75.26 82.71
N ASP A 90 -21.95 -75.32 81.52
CA ASP A 90 -22.32 -74.43 80.40
C ASP A 90 -23.48 -75.08 79.60
N GLU A 91 -24.73 -74.74 79.96
CA GLU A 91 -25.91 -75.12 79.17
C GLU A 91 -25.81 -74.51 77.77
N ALA A 92 -25.34 -75.32 76.80
CA ALA A 92 -24.99 -74.88 75.45
C ALA A 92 -26.18 -74.19 74.76
N LEU A 93 -26.17 -72.85 74.77
CA LEU A 93 -27.24 -72.02 74.22
C LEU A 93 -27.44 -72.34 72.74
N LEU A 94 -28.53 -73.06 72.45
CA LEU A 94 -29.01 -73.30 71.09
C LEU A 94 -29.23 -71.95 70.40
N TYR A 95 -28.29 -71.59 69.51
CA TYR A 95 -28.23 -70.30 68.84
C TYR A 95 -29.49 -69.99 68.01
N PHE A 96 -30.19 -71.05 67.58
CA PHE A 96 -31.48 -70.99 66.90
C PHE A 96 -32.51 -71.79 67.70
N LYS A 97 -33.63 -71.14 68.05
CA LYS A 97 -34.75 -71.75 68.80
C LYS A 97 -35.85 -72.26 67.87
N THR A 98 -35.88 -71.82 66.61
CA THR A 98 -36.75 -72.37 65.56
C THR A 98 -36.02 -72.43 64.22
N PRO A 99 -36.29 -73.41 63.34
CA PRO A 99 -35.59 -73.55 62.06
C PRO A 99 -35.72 -72.36 61.10
N HIS A 100 -36.76 -71.53 61.26
CA HIS A 100 -37.02 -70.38 60.39
C HIS A 100 -36.08 -69.20 60.64
N GLN A 101 -35.56 -69.04 61.87
CA GLN A 101 -34.68 -67.91 62.23
C GLN A 101 -33.44 -67.79 61.35
N LEU A 102 -32.88 -68.92 60.90
CA LEU A 102 -31.74 -68.94 59.99
C LEU A 102 -32.14 -68.53 58.55
N LEU A 103 -33.34 -68.90 58.11
CA LEU A 103 -33.88 -68.48 56.81
C LEU A 103 -34.21 -66.99 56.78
N ASP A 104 -34.74 -66.45 57.88
CA ASP A 104 -35.00 -65.01 58.03
C ASP A 104 -33.68 -64.20 57.97
N ILE A 105 -32.63 -64.66 58.66
CA ILE A 105 -31.29 -64.05 58.58
C ILE A 105 -30.69 -64.17 57.17
N PHE A 106 -30.87 -65.30 56.47
CA PHE A 106 -30.41 -65.42 55.08
C PHE A 106 -31.19 -64.51 54.12
N ALA A 107 -32.50 -64.33 54.33
CA ALA A 107 -33.31 -63.39 53.54
C ALA A 107 -32.91 -61.93 53.80
N GLU A 108 -32.65 -61.55 55.06
CA GLU A 108 -32.12 -60.22 55.41
C GLU A 108 -30.71 -60.00 54.83
N LEU A 109 -29.85 -61.02 54.81
CA LEU A 109 -28.55 -60.96 54.15
C LEU A 109 -28.67 -60.89 52.62
N GLU A 110 -29.65 -61.57 52.01
CA GLU A 110 -29.93 -61.46 50.57
C GLU A 110 -30.41 -60.05 50.22
N GLU A 111 -31.36 -59.49 50.98
CA GLU A 111 -31.83 -58.11 50.82
C GLU A 111 -30.70 -57.08 50.98
N ASN A 112 -29.88 -57.20 52.03
CA ASN A 112 -28.73 -56.33 52.24
C ASN A 112 -27.66 -56.46 51.14
N ASN A 113 -27.37 -57.67 50.66
CA ASN A 113 -26.42 -57.88 49.56
C ASN A 113 -26.95 -57.31 48.24
N LEU A 114 -28.24 -57.45 47.95
CA LEU A 114 -28.89 -56.84 46.79
C LEU A 114 -28.86 -55.30 46.87
N ALA A 115 -29.14 -54.73 48.05
CA ALA A 115 -29.05 -53.29 48.28
C ALA A 115 -27.61 -52.75 48.11
N LEU A 116 -26.59 -53.50 48.58
CA LEU A 116 -25.18 -53.17 48.35
C LEU A 116 -24.81 -53.24 46.86
N ILE A 117 -25.24 -54.27 46.13
CA ILE A 117 -25.01 -54.39 44.69
C ILE A 117 -25.65 -53.22 43.94
N GLN A 118 -26.89 -52.88 44.26
CA GLN A 118 -27.59 -51.73 43.67
C GLN A 118 -26.85 -50.41 43.97
N ASN A 119 -26.43 -50.19 45.21
CA ASN A 119 -25.69 -48.97 45.57
C ASN A 119 -24.31 -48.90 44.88
N CYS A 120 -23.62 -50.02 44.71
CA CYS A 120 -22.40 -50.09 43.91
C CYS A 120 -22.67 -49.74 42.44
N GLN A 121 -23.77 -50.22 41.84
CA GLN A 121 -24.14 -49.90 40.45
C GLN A 121 -24.51 -48.42 40.28
N GLU A 122 -25.32 -47.85 41.18
CA GLU A 122 -25.67 -46.42 41.18
C GLU A 122 -24.44 -45.52 41.36
N THR A 123 -23.50 -45.92 42.23
CA THR A 123 -22.24 -45.18 42.41
C THR A 123 -21.27 -45.35 41.24
N GLU A 124 -21.27 -46.51 40.55
CA GLU A 124 -20.50 -46.72 39.33
C GLU A 124 -21.06 -45.89 38.15
N GLU A 125 -22.38 -45.87 37.95
CA GLU A 125 -23.05 -45.05 36.93
C GLU A 125 -22.77 -43.55 37.14
N THR A 126 -22.94 -43.03 38.36
CA THR A 126 -22.64 -41.62 38.66
C THR A 126 -21.15 -41.29 38.48
N LEU A 127 -20.24 -42.23 38.73
CA LEU A 127 -18.80 -42.08 38.52
C LEU A 127 -18.46 -42.08 37.02
N GLU A 128 -19.12 -42.90 36.21
CA GLU A 128 -18.97 -42.90 34.75
C GLU A 128 -19.53 -41.62 34.12
N GLU A 129 -20.70 -41.13 34.55
CA GLU A 129 -21.22 -39.81 34.17
C GLU A 129 -20.23 -38.69 34.50
N LEU A 130 -19.63 -38.70 35.70
CA LEU A 130 -18.66 -37.68 36.11
C LEU A 130 -17.38 -37.75 35.27
N LYS A 131 -16.88 -38.94 34.93
CA LYS A 131 -15.77 -39.11 33.99
C LYS A 131 -16.11 -38.54 32.61
N GLN A 132 -17.31 -38.82 32.09
CA GLN A 132 -17.74 -38.31 30.79
C GLN A 132 -17.82 -36.77 30.80
N LYS A 133 -18.40 -36.19 31.86
CA LYS A 133 -18.47 -34.73 32.06
C LYS A 133 -17.08 -34.10 32.14
N ILE A 134 -16.12 -34.74 32.82
CA ILE A 134 -14.71 -34.26 32.85
C ILE A 134 -14.15 -34.22 31.43
N VAL A 135 -14.19 -35.33 30.68
CA VAL A 135 -13.65 -35.40 29.31
C VAL A 135 -14.33 -34.40 28.36
N GLU A 136 -15.65 -34.20 28.49
CA GLU A 136 -16.37 -33.18 27.73
C GLU A 136 -15.92 -31.76 28.08
N THR A 137 -15.78 -31.44 29.38
CA THR A 137 -15.28 -30.12 29.82
C THR A 137 -13.83 -29.88 29.44
N GLU A 138 -12.96 -30.89 29.51
CA GLU A 138 -11.57 -30.81 29.04
C GLU A 138 -11.52 -30.51 27.54
N SER A 139 -12.28 -31.27 26.72
CA SER A 139 -12.38 -31.02 25.27
C SER A 139 -12.95 -29.64 24.94
N GLN A 140 -13.88 -29.12 25.76
CA GLN A 140 -14.43 -27.78 25.57
C GLN A 140 -13.41 -26.69 25.96
N MET A 141 -12.74 -26.83 27.10
CA MET A 141 -11.66 -25.91 27.52
C MET A 141 -10.50 -25.90 26.54
N GLU A 142 -10.14 -27.03 25.94
CA GLU A 142 -9.12 -27.11 24.89
C GLU A 142 -9.53 -26.32 23.64
N LYS A 143 -10.78 -26.48 23.16
CA LYS A 143 -11.31 -25.72 22.01
C LYS A 143 -11.33 -24.21 22.29
N GLU A 144 -11.76 -23.81 23.48
CA GLU A 144 -11.79 -22.40 23.89
C GLU A 144 -10.36 -21.84 23.99
N THR A 145 -9.43 -22.59 24.56
CA THR A 145 -8.01 -22.21 24.63
C THR A 145 -7.41 -22.04 23.23
N LEU A 146 -7.68 -22.97 22.30
CA LEU A 146 -7.24 -22.89 20.91
C LEU A 146 -7.87 -21.71 20.16
N SER A 147 -9.14 -21.39 20.43
CA SER A 147 -9.79 -20.21 19.86
C SER A 147 -9.16 -18.92 20.38
N LEU A 148 -8.87 -18.84 21.68
CA LEU A 148 -8.24 -17.67 22.29
C LEU A 148 -6.79 -17.49 21.81
N THR A 149 -6.01 -18.56 21.64
CA THR A 149 -4.65 -18.44 21.09
C THR A 149 -4.65 -17.98 19.62
N GLN A 150 -5.57 -18.48 18.80
CA GLN A 150 -5.77 -17.99 17.42
C GLN A 150 -6.19 -16.51 17.38
N GLN A 151 -7.08 -16.08 18.28
CA GLN A 151 -7.47 -14.67 18.40
C GLN A 151 -6.29 -13.78 18.83
N ILE A 152 -5.44 -14.24 19.76
CA ILE A 152 -4.21 -13.55 20.17
C ILE A 152 -3.22 -13.44 18.99
N GLU A 153 -3.01 -14.52 18.23
CA GLU A 153 -2.15 -14.51 17.04
C GLU A 153 -2.67 -13.51 15.98
N PHE A 154 -3.98 -13.54 15.70
CA PHE A 154 -4.63 -12.61 14.79
C PHE A 154 -4.46 -11.15 15.24
N LEU A 155 -4.73 -10.84 16.51
CA LEU A 155 -4.58 -9.50 17.07
C LEU A 155 -3.12 -9.03 17.04
N ASN A 156 -2.15 -9.89 17.39
CA ASN A 156 -0.73 -9.57 17.27
C ASN A 156 -0.32 -9.28 15.82
N SER A 157 -0.85 -10.03 14.84
CA SER A 157 -0.62 -9.78 13.41
C SER A 157 -1.26 -8.47 12.93
N ALA A 158 -2.37 -8.04 13.55
CA ALA A 158 -3.02 -6.76 13.27
C ALA A 158 -2.24 -5.60 13.88
N ILE A 159 -1.80 -5.73 15.14
CA ILE A 159 -0.95 -4.76 15.83
C ILE A 159 0.35 -4.55 15.05
N ALA A 160 1.07 -5.61 14.68
CA ALA A 160 2.33 -5.49 13.92
C ALA A 160 2.15 -4.79 12.57
N ARG A 161 1.02 -5.02 11.87
CA ARG A 161 0.69 -4.29 10.63
C ARG A 161 0.37 -2.82 10.88
N GLU A 162 -0.33 -2.51 11.97
CA GLU A 162 -0.70 -1.13 12.29
C GLU A 162 0.48 -0.33 12.83
N GLU A 163 1.36 -0.94 13.63
CA GLU A 163 2.65 -0.36 14.05
C GLU A 163 3.55 -0.07 12.85
N GLU A 164 3.60 -0.95 11.85
CA GLU A 164 4.36 -0.70 10.62
C GLU A 164 3.77 0.48 9.82
N LYS A 165 2.44 0.56 9.67
CA LYS A 165 1.80 1.75 9.06
C LYS A 165 2.07 3.02 9.87
N ALA A 166 1.98 2.96 11.20
CA ALA A 166 2.23 4.09 12.08
C ALA A 166 3.68 4.57 11.94
N ARG A 167 4.65 3.65 11.85
CA ARG A 167 6.06 3.94 11.58
C ARG A 167 6.26 4.59 10.21
N GLN A 168 5.62 4.08 9.16
CA GLN A 168 5.67 4.67 7.81
C GLN A 168 5.04 6.06 7.76
N LEU A 169 3.91 6.27 8.46
CA LEU A 169 3.26 7.56 8.59
C LEU A 169 4.10 8.54 9.42
N GLU A 170 4.77 8.07 10.47
CA GLU A 170 5.68 8.89 11.28
C GLU A 170 6.93 9.29 10.49
N GLU A 171 7.53 8.38 9.72
CA GLU A 171 8.66 8.68 8.82
C GLU A 171 8.24 9.68 7.74
N ARG A 172 7.09 9.44 7.09
CA ARG A 172 6.51 10.36 6.10
C ARG A 172 6.22 11.73 6.71
N ALA A 173 5.62 11.78 7.90
CA ALA A 173 5.36 13.02 8.63
C ALA A 173 6.66 13.73 9.01
N LYS A 174 7.70 13.00 9.46
CA LYS A 174 9.03 13.56 9.72
C LYS A 174 9.68 14.12 8.46
N MET A 175 9.55 13.46 7.30
CA MET A 175 10.04 14.02 6.03
C MET A 175 9.35 15.35 5.68
N PHE A 176 8.04 15.45 5.90
CA PHE A 176 7.31 16.71 5.70
C PHE A 176 7.61 17.77 6.77
N SER A 177 7.70 17.39 8.06
CA SER A 177 7.83 18.32 9.20
C SER A 177 9.26 18.82 9.42
N THR A 178 10.27 18.04 9.02
CA THR A 178 11.68 18.44 9.16
C THR A 178 12.09 19.45 8.09
N GLY A 179 11.19 19.81 7.16
CA GLY A 179 11.33 20.95 6.24
C GLY A 179 12.40 20.83 5.14
N LEU A 180 13.27 19.82 5.20
CA LEU A 180 14.37 19.65 4.24
C LEU A 180 13.95 19.07 2.88
N VAL A 181 12.77 18.48 2.74
CA VAL A 181 12.31 17.85 1.50
C VAL A 181 10.86 18.23 1.18
N GLY A 182 10.67 18.94 0.07
CA GLY A 182 9.35 19.09 -0.55
C GLY A 182 8.66 20.43 -0.31
N VAL A 183 8.32 20.79 0.94
CA VAL A 183 7.35 21.87 1.22
C VAL A 183 7.75 23.22 0.60
N GLU A 184 8.91 23.79 0.95
CA GLU A 184 9.35 25.06 0.36
C GLU A 184 9.54 24.99 -1.16
N SER A 185 10.00 23.85 -1.70
CA SER A 185 10.21 23.70 -3.15
C SER A 185 8.89 23.55 -3.91
N GLN A 186 7.89 22.92 -3.30
CA GLN A 186 6.56 22.72 -3.85
C GLN A 186 5.74 24.01 -3.76
N GLU A 187 5.88 24.76 -2.66
CA GLU A 187 5.28 26.10 -2.52
C GLU A 187 5.86 27.07 -3.56
N LYS A 188 7.19 27.12 -3.74
CA LYS A 188 7.84 27.89 -4.82
C LYS A 188 7.38 27.42 -6.21
N LEU A 189 7.23 26.11 -6.44
CA LEU A 189 6.73 25.58 -7.71
C LEU A 189 5.26 25.95 -7.97
N LEU A 190 4.41 25.95 -6.93
CA LEU A 190 3.03 26.39 -7.00
C LEU A 190 2.93 27.89 -7.26
N GLU A 191 3.80 28.71 -6.65
CA GLU A 191 3.91 30.15 -6.91
C GLU A 191 4.36 30.43 -8.35
N ASP A 192 5.41 29.75 -8.84
CA ASP A 192 5.88 29.80 -10.23
C ASP A 192 4.78 29.42 -11.24
N LEU A 193 3.99 28.39 -10.92
CA LEU A 193 2.88 27.94 -11.76
C LEU A 193 1.73 28.95 -11.75
N ASN A 194 1.35 29.46 -10.58
CA ASN A 194 0.35 30.51 -10.39
C ASN A 194 0.74 31.78 -11.18
N HIS A 195 2.01 32.16 -11.13
CA HIS A 195 2.55 33.28 -11.90
C HIS A 195 2.45 33.05 -13.41
N LYS A 196 2.84 31.86 -13.91
CA LYS A 196 2.69 31.49 -15.34
C LYS A 196 1.23 31.49 -15.79
N VAL A 197 0.31 30.98 -14.98
CA VAL A 197 -1.14 30.99 -15.27
C VAL A 197 -1.65 32.43 -15.37
N LYS A 198 -1.30 33.31 -14.43
CA LYS A 198 -1.62 34.75 -14.48
C LYS A 198 -1.06 35.43 -15.73
N ASP A 199 0.16 35.08 -16.13
CA ASP A 199 0.81 35.62 -17.32
C ASP A 199 0.10 35.21 -18.62
N VAL A 200 -0.33 33.95 -18.73
CA VAL A 200 -1.12 33.47 -19.88
C VAL A 200 -2.52 34.11 -19.86
N TYR A 201 -3.19 34.14 -18.71
CA TYR A 201 -4.51 34.75 -18.54
C TYR A 201 -4.52 36.22 -19.00
N ARG A 202 -3.55 37.02 -18.54
CA ARG A 202 -3.40 38.43 -18.92
C ARG A 202 -3.18 38.60 -20.44
N ARG A 203 -2.43 37.70 -21.08
CA ARG A 203 -2.13 37.77 -22.53
C ARG A 203 -3.30 37.32 -23.40
N CYS A 204 -4.09 36.34 -22.95
CA CYS A 204 -5.15 35.71 -23.75
C CYS A 204 -6.54 36.33 -23.53
N ILE A 205 -6.81 36.86 -22.34
CA ILE A 205 -8.14 37.33 -21.90
C ILE A 205 -8.07 38.79 -21.46
N GLY A 206 -7.01 39.17 -20.74
CA GLY A 206 -6.79 40.51 -20.21
C GLY A 206 -6.81 40.56 -18.67
N ASP A 207 -6.52 41.73 -18.10
CA ASP A 207 -6.61 41.94 -16.66
C ASP A 207 -8.08 42.04 -16.22
N SER A 208 -8.62 40.95 -15.69
CA SER A 208 -9.92 40.91 -14.99
C SER A 208 -9.68 40.53 -13.53
N ASP A 209 -10.23 41.34 -12.62
CA ASP A 209 -10.27 41.27 -11.15
C ASP A 209 -9.27 40.35 -10.42
N ALA A 210 -8.45 40.97 -9.56
CA ALA A 210 -7.32 40.38 -8.84
C ALA A 210 -7.66 39.26 -7.82
N ASN A 211 -8.89 38.76 -7.81
CA ASN A 211 -9.41 37.77 -6.87
C ASN A 211 -9.80 36.42 -7.52
N LEU A 212 -9.57 36.21 -8.83
CA LEU A 212 -9.79 34.89 -9.43
C LEU A 212 -8.77 33.86 -8.93
N ASP A 213 -9.27 32.66 -8.61
CA ASP A 213 -8.44 31.51 -8.27
C ASP A 213 -7.71 30.92 -9.51
N THR A 214 -6.64 30.16 -9.29
CA THR A 214 -5.86 29.51 -10.37
C THR A 214 -6.69 28.55 -11.20
N LEU A 215 -7.60 27.79 -10.59
CA LEU A 215 -8.49 26.89 -11.32
C LEU A 215 -9.47 27.68 -12.19
N GLN A 216 -10.01 28.79 -11.68
CA GLN A 216 -10.90 29.67 -12.43
C GLN A 216 -10.19 30.34 -13.61
N MET A 217 -8.93 30.79 -13.42
CA MET A 217 -8.11 31.31 -14.52
C MET A 217 -7.86 30.25 -15.60
N LEU A 218 -7.56 29.00 -15.21
CA LEU A 218 -7.37 27.89 -16.15
C LEU A 218 -8.65 27.56 -16.94
N THR A 219 -9.80 27.41 -16.27
CA THR A 219 -11.11 27.17 -16.91
C THR A 219 -11.44 28.27 -17.92
N ASN A 220 -11.16 29.52 -17.59
CA ASN A 220 -11.37 30.65 -18.51
C ASN A 220 -10.43 30.62 -19.72
N ILE A 221 -9.16 30.19 -19.55
CA ILE A 221 -8.21 30.00 -20.66
C ILE A 221 -8.69 28.86 -21.57
N GLU A 222 -9.15 27.75 -21.00
CA GLU A 222 -9.68 26.58 -21.72
C GLU A 222 -10.91 26.95 -22.57
N ASN A 223 -11.91 27.58 -21.94
CA ASN A 223 -13.08 28.14 -22.64
C ASN A 223 -12.68 29.11 -23.77
N LYS A 224 -11.60 29.88 -23.58
CA LYS A 224 -11.10 30.81 -24.59
C LYS A 224 -10.41 30.10 -25.76
N LEU A 225 -9.70 29.00 -25.50
CA LEU A 225 -9.09 28.17 -26.53
C LEU A 225 -10.15 27.46 -27.36
N GLU A 226 -11.19 26.90 -26.72
CA GLU A 226 -12.31 26.24 -27.41
C GLU A 226 -13.05 27.21 -28.35
N GLN A 227 -13.41 28.40 -27.87
CA GLN A 227 -13.97 29.47 -28.71
C GLN A 227 -13.08 29.84 -29.91
N LEU A 228 -11.74 29.82 -29.74
CA LEU A 228 -10.81 30.11 -30.84
C LEU A 228 -10.77 28.97 -31.86
N PHE A 229 -10.87 27.71 -31.42
CA PHE A 229 -11.00 26.57 -32.33
C PHE A 229 -12.33 26.61 -33.10
N GLU A 230 -13.46 26.84 -32.45
CA GLU A 230 -14.76 27.02 -33.13
C GLU A 230 -14.70 28.12 -34.20
N VAL A 231 -14.06 29.26 -33.90
CA VAL A 231 -13.89 30.37 -34.85
C VAL A 231 -12.99 30.01 -36.04
N ILE A 232 -12.00 29.14 -35.84
CA ILE A 232 -11.12 28.64 -36.90
C ILE A 232 -11.87 27.65 -37.80
N GLU A 233 -12.60 26.69 -37.21
CA GLU A 233 -13.35 25.66 -37.94
C GLU A 233 -14.51 26.27 -38.75
N ASN A 234 -15.24 27.22 -38.15
CA ASN A 234 -16.34 27.92 -38.82
C ASN A 234 -15.88 29.08 -39.73
N MET A 235 -14.58 29.26 -39.96
CA MET A 235 -14.09 30.38 -40.75
C MET A 235 -14.46 30.23 -42.24
N PRO A 236 -15.20 31.19 -42.85
CA PRO A 236 -15.64 31.06 -44.23
C PRO A 236 -14.45 31.10 -45.19
N LYS A 237 -14.33 30.03 -46.00
CA LYS A 237 -13.20 29.78 -46.92
C LYS A 237 -12.87 30.98 -47.82
N ASP A 238 -13.89 31.69 -48.30
CA ASP A 238 -13.73 32.88 -49.13
C ASP A 238 -12.91 34.00 -48.46
N LYS A 239 -13.08 34.19 -47.14
CA LYS A 239 -12.30 35.19 -46.39
C LYS A 239 -10.85 34.73 -46.18
N VAL A 240 -10.64 33.44 -45.95
CA VAL A 240 -9.30 32.83 -45.84
C VAL A 240 -8.55 32.99 -47.16
N GLU A 241 -9.16 32.60 -48.29
CA GLU A 241 -8.54 32.71 -49.61
C GLU A 241 -8.24 34.18 -50.00
N GLN A 242 -9.11 35.12 -49.62
CA GLN A 242 -8.85 36.56 -49.79
C GLN A 242 -7.69 37.06 -48.92
N ALA A 243 -7.58 36.60 -47.67
CA ALA A 243 -6.48 36.95 -46.77
C ALA A 243 -5.15 36.38 -47.28
N GLU A 244 -5.12 35.13 -47.73
CA GLU A 244 -3.99 34.48 -48.38
C GLU A 244 -3.55 35.25 -49.63
N LYS A 245 -4.48 35.48 -50.59
CA LYS A 245 -4.21 36.27 -51.81
C LYS A 245 -3.65 37.66 -51.48
N THR A 246 -4.12 38.28 -50.39
CA THR A 246 -3.63 39.60 -49.93
C THR A 246 -2.22 39.51 -49.35
N LYS A 247 -1.94 38.56 -48.45
CA LYS A 247 -0.59 38.29 -47.91
C LYS A 247 0.41 37.95 -49.02
N ASP A 248 0.02 37.14 -49.99
CA ASP A 248 0.85 36.76 -51.14
C ASP A 248 1.06 37.89 -52.14
N LYS A 249 0.07 38.76 -52.31
CA LYS A 249 0.20 39.99 -53.12
C LYS A 249 1.13 40.98 -52.42
N GLU A 250 1.02 41.13 -51.11
CA GLU A 250 1.89 41.98 -50.27
C GLU A 250 3.35 41.48 -50.30
N ARG A 251 3.57 40.18 -50.04
CA ARG A 251 4.89 39.54 -50.14
C ARG A 251 5.53 39.75 -51.51
N ARG A 252 4.78 39.55 -52.59
CA ARG A 252 5.25 39.80 -53.96
C ARG A 252 5.42 41.29 -54.28
N ARG A 253 4.67 42.20 -53.66
CA ARG A 253 4.86 43.65 -53.82
C ARG A 253 6.18 44.07 -53.19
N ARG A 254 6.38 43.72 -51.91
CA ARG A 254 7.60 43.99 -51.15
C ARG A 254 8.85 43.47 -51.86
N GLN A 255 8.85 42.23 -52.35
CA GLN A 255 9.98 41.68 -53.12
C GLN A 255 10.29 42.44 -54.43
N ARG A 256 9.27 42.99 -55.10
CA ARG A 256 9.47 43.85 -56.29
C ARG A 256 9.97 45.23 -55.91
N GLU A 257 9.46 45.81 -54.82
CA GLU A 257 9.89 47.11 -54.30
C GLU A 257 11.36 47.05 -53.88
N GLU A 258 11.77 46.07 -53.07
CA GLU A 258 13.17 45.81 -52.69
C GLU A 258 14.09 45.63 -53.93
N LYS A 259 13.62 44.93 -54.97
CA LYS A 259 14.38 44.74 -56.23
C LYS A 259 14.48 46.01 -57.08
N MET A 260 13.41 46.80 -57.16
CA MET A 260 13.41 48.09 -57.88
C MET A 260 14.26 49.14 -57.15
N GLU A 261 14.21 49.17 -55.83
CA GLU A 261 14.99 50.08 -55.00
C GLU A 261 16.49 49.77 -55.06
N THR A 262 16.89 48.49 -54.99
CA THR A 262 18.29 48.08 -55.19
C THR A 262 18.81 48.43 -56.59
N GLN A 263 18.00 48.23 -57.64
CA GLN A 263 18.37 48.64 -59.00
C GLN A 263 18.49 50.16 -59.14
N ARG A 264 17.55 50.91 -58.55
CA ARG A 264 17.54 52.38 -58.55
C ARG A 264 18.75 52.94 -57.81
N ALA A 265 19.05 52.44 -56.61
CA ALA A 265 20.22 52.84 -55.83
C ALA A 265 21.53 52.55 -56.57
N LEU A 266 21.63 51.44 -57.31
CA LEU A 266 22.78 51.13 -58.16
C LEU A 266 22.89 52.12 -59.34
N GLN A 267 21.78 52.51 -59.97
CA GLN A 267 21.76 53.48 -61.06
C GLN A 267 22.08 54.90 -60.56
N GLU A 268 21.53 55.33 -59.44
CA GLU A 268 21.81 56.62 -58.80
C GLU A 268 23.30 56.71 -58.41
N LYS A 269 23.89 55.66 -57.83
CA LYS A 269 25.35 55.57 -57.59
C LYS A 269 26.17 55.73 -58.87
N ARG A 270 25.78 55.09 -59.98
CA ARG A 270 26.46 55.24 -61.28
C ARG A 270 26.38 56.66 -61.82
N VAL A 271 25.20 57.29 -61.75
CA VAL A 271 24.99 58.69 -62.18
C VAL A 271 25.79 59.64 -61.30
N GLN A 272 25.81 59.44 -59.98
CA GLN A 272 26.57 60.24 -59.04
C GLN A 272 28.08 60.19 -59.35
N ILE A 273 28.66 59.00 -59.54
CA ILE A 273 30.08 58.83 -59.91
C ILE A 273 30.40 59.53 -61.25
N ALA A 274 29.49 59.45 -62.23
CA ALA A 274 29.66 60.13 -63.51
C ALA A 274 29.62 61.67 -63.37
N LEU A 275 28.73 62.17 -62.51
CA LEU A 275 28.53 63.60 -62.24
C LEU A 275 29.70 64.18 -61.43
N GLU A 276 30.20 63.46 -60.43
CA GLU A 276 31.43 63.79 -59.69
C GLU A 276 32.65 63.81 -60.62
N ARG A 277 32.77 62.82 -61.52
CA ARG A 277 33.82 62.79 -62.55
C ARG A 277 33.74 63.95 -63.54
N ALA A 278 32.53 64.44 -63.85
CA ALA A 278 32.32 65.60 -64.71
C ALA A 278 32.60 66.94 -63.99
N LYS A 279 32.31 67.03 -62.68
CA LYS A 279 32.66 68.18 -61.83
C LYS A 279 34.15 68.26 -61.49
N ALA A 280 34.87 67.15 -61.50
CA ALA A 280 36.30 67.13 -61.23
C ALA A 280 37.06 68.03 -62.23
N PRO A 281 37.93 68.94 -61.77
CA PRO A 281 38.59 69.90 -62.65
C PRO A 281 39.45 69.17 -63.69
N VAL A 282 39.19 69.43 -64.97
CA VAL A 282 39.90 68.80 -66.09
C VAL A 282 41.38 69.15 -66.02
N LYS A 283 42.20 68.18 -65.59
CA LYS A 283 43.65 68.30 -65.54
C LYS A 283 44.22 68.39 -66.95
N LYS A 284 44.33 69.61 -67.48
CA LYS A 284 44.98 69.91 -68.76
C LYS A 284 46.44 69.47 -68.68
N LYS A 285 46.81 68.42 -69.42
CA LYS A 285 48.20 68.00 -69.58
C LYS A 285 48.91 69.05 -70.45
N VAL A 286 49.86 69.77 -69.87
CA VAL A 286 50.75 70.67 -70.61
C VAL A 286 51.83 69.86 -71.31
N GLY A 287 52.04 70.11 -72.60
CA GLY A 287 53.05 69.43 -73.41
C GLY A 287 52.58 68.14 -74.10
N LYS A 288 53.44 67.61 -74.98
CA LYS A 288 53.18 66.40 -75.77
C LYS A 288 53.26 65.17 -74.85
N PRO A 289 52.27 64.25 -74.85
CA PRO A 289 52.31 63.07 -73.99
C PRO A 289 53.57 62.23 -74.24
N VAL A 290 54.28 61.87 -73.17
CA VAL A 290 55.40 60.91 -73.26
C VAL A 290 54.81 59.54 -73.58
N VAL A 291 54.94 59.11 -74.82
CA VAL A 291 54.56 57.77 -75.27
C VAL A 291 55.66 56.82 -74.84
N PHE A 292 55.40 56.04 -73.78
CA PHE A 292 56.24 54.89 -73.47
C PHE A 292 56.17 53.90 -74.64
N ARG A 293 57.33 53.59 -75.22
CA ARG A 293 57.45 52.51 -76.21
C ARG A 293 57.12 51.19 -75.54
N SER A 294 56.63 50.22 -76.31
CA SER A 294 56.31 48.88 -75.80
C SER A 294 57.48 48.30 -75.00
N ALA A 295 57.23 47.98 -73.73
CA ALA A 295 58.18 47.21 -72.94
C ALA A 295 58.42 45.84 -73.62
N PRO A 296 59.66 45.33 -73.65
CA PRO A 296 59.93 44.02 -74.24
C PRO A 296 59.12 42.92 -73.52
N PRO A 297 58.70 41.87 -74.23
CA PRO A 297 57.77 40.87 -73.70
C PRO A 297 58.36 40.17 -72.47
N GLN A 298 57.78 40.44 -71.31
CA GLN A 298 58.19 39.79 -70.06
C GLN A 298 57.77 38.32 -70.09
N LYS A 299 58.71 37.42 -69.78
CA LYS A 299 58.40 35.99 -69.60
C LYS A 299 57.38 35.87 -68.46
N LYS A 300 56.22 35.26 -68.73
CA LYS A 300 55.15 35.04 -67.76
C LYS A 300 55.69 34.27 -66.55
N LYS A 301 55.86 34.93 -65.39
CA LYS A 301 55.80 34.21 -64.11
C LYS A 301 54.34 33.84 -63.88
N LYS A 302 54.08 32.57 -63.59
CA LYS A 302 52.75 32.07 -63.23
C LYS A 302 52.33 32.77 -61.94
N LYS A 303 51.42 33.74 -62.03
CA LYS A 303 50.85 34.43 -60.89
C LYS A 303 49.62 33.64 -60.46
N GLU A 304 49.61 33.15 -59.23
CA GLU A 304 48.47 32.46 -58.65
C GLU A 304 47.41 33.50 -58.28
N GLU A 305 46.39 33.65 -59.13
CA GLU A 305 45.26 34.56 -58.92
C GLU A 305 43.93 33.89 -59.29
N THR A 306 43.63 32.74 -58.69
CA THR A 306 42.24 32.37 -58.37
C THR A 306 42.18 31.69 -56.99
N LYS A 307 41.71 32.46 -55.99
CA LYS A 307 41.11 31.96 -54.75
C LYS A 307 40.02 32.92 -54.30
N LYS A 308 40.36 34.19 -54.03
CA LYS A 308 39.37 35.24 -53.68
C LYS A 308 38.18 35.36 -54.64
N LYS A 309 38.41 35.18 -55.94
CA LYS A 309 37.35 35.28 -56.95
C LYS A 309 36.48 34.01 -57.04
N GLU A 310 37.07 32.85 -56.73
CA GLU A 310 36.33 31.60 -56.61
C GLU A 310 35.54 31.56 -55.29
N GLU A 311 36.08 32.12 -54.20
CA GLU A 311 35.39 32.31 -52.92
C GLU A 311 34.17 33.23 -53.07
N GLU A 312 34.29 34.41 -53.70
CA GLU A 312 33.15 35.32 -53.96
C GLU A 312 32.08 34.68 -54.86
N ASP A 313 32.46 33.95 -55.92
CA ASP A 313 31.50 33.28 -56.81
C ASP A 313 30.82 32.05 -56.14
N VAL A 314 31.51 31.34 -55.23
CA VAL A 314 30.95 30.23 -54.42
C VAL A 314 30.00 30.75 -53.35
N GLU A 315 30.37 31.82 -52.65
CA GLU A 315 29.53 32.43 -51.60
C GLU A 315 28.22 33.01 -52.17
N TYR A 316 28.24 33.46 -53.43
CA TYR A 316 27.04 33.84 -54.19
C TYR A 316 26.20 32.64 -54.67
N TYR A 317 26.80 31.47 -54.92
CA TYR A 317 26.09 30.29 -55.43
C TYR A 317 25.42 29.44 -54.32
N PHE A 318 25.97 29.43 -53.11
CA PHE A 318 25.45 28.66 -51.96
C PHE A 318 24.57 29.49 -51.00
N SER A 319 24.17 30.71 -51.36
CA SER A 319 23.30 31.60 -50.56
C SER A 319 21.83 31.64 -51.04
N VAL A 320 21.39 30.61 -51.76
CA VAL A 320 20.01 30.35 -52.21
C VAL A 320 19.49 29.06 -51.58
#